data_AF-A0A915JNG7-F1
#
_entry.id   AF-A0A915JNG7-F1
#
_cell.length_a   1.000
_cell.length_b   1.000
_cell.length_c   1.000
_cell.angle_alpha   90.00
_cell.angle_beta   90.00
_cell.angle_gamma   90.00
#
_symmetry.space_group_name_H-M   'P 1'
#
loop_
_entity.id
_entity.type
_entity.pdbx_description
1 polymer ?
#
loop_
_entity_poly.entity_id
_entity_poly.type
_entity_poly.pdbx_seq_one_letter_code
_entity_poly.pdbx_strand_id
1 'polypeptide(L)'
;MDHKRIQQCCKRNRLNDNCLPLCSYAVAADDVYAKAVAGLCTLDDARLWFRCAADQRDNRECCRNAGITGCEDLCSGRVPENLERLMFCFANFLNPILECHRLGLN
;
A
#
# COMPACT_ATOMS: atom_id res chain seq x y z
N MET A 1 17.30 -2.20 -0.99
CA MET A 1 17.10 -2.31 -2.46
C MET A 1 15.62 -2.12 -2.82
N ASP A 2 14.73 -2.49 -1.89
CA ASP A 2 13.27 -2.40 -1.94
C ASP A 2 12.74 -1.01 -2.32
N HIS A 3 13.31 0.06 -1.75
CA HIS A 3 12.91 1.44 -2.09
C HIS A 3 13.06 1.76 -3.58
N LYS A 4 14.11 1.25 -4.25
CA LYS A 4 14.28 1.46 -5.70
C LYS A 4 13.22 0.70 -6.51
N ARG A 5 12.85 -0.52 -6.08
CA ARG A 5 11.85 -1.36 -6.76
C ARG A 5 10.46 -0.73 -6.72
N ILE A 6 10.00 -0.31 -5.55
CA ILE A 6 8.67 0.34 -5.41
C ILE A 6 8.61 1.68 -6.17
N GLN A 7 9.67 2.50 -6.09
CA GLN A 7 9.77 3.76 -6.85
C GLN A 7 9.72 3.54 -8.36
N GLN A 8 10.44 2.55 -8.88
CA GLN A 8 10.40 2.21 -10.30
C GLN A 8 9.01 1.72 -10.73
N CYS A 9 8.33 0.92 -9.91
CA CYS A 9 6.98 0.47 -10.20
C CYS A 9 6.00 1.64 -10.30
N CYS A 10 6.01 2.57 -9.33
CA CYS A 10 5.14 3.74 -9.36
C CYS A 10 5.37 4.61 -10.60
N LYS A 11 6.64 4.90 -10.92
CA LYS A 11 7.00 5.71 -12.10
C LYS A 11 6.59 5.03 -13.40
N ARG A 12 6.84 3.72 -13.52
CA ARG A 12 6.47 2.93 -14.72
C ARG A 12 4.96 2.93 -14.95
N ASN A 13 4.18 2.87 -13.88
CA ASN A 13 2.72 2.88 -13.96
C ASN A 13 2.12 4.28 -13.92
N ARG A 14 2.94 5.35 -14.04
CA ARG A 14 2.51 6.74 -14.12
C ARG A 14 1.64 7.17 -12.94
N LEU A 15 2.05 6.78 -11.72
CA LEU A 15 1.44 7.33 -10.52
C LEU A 15 1.56 8.86 -10.54
N ASN A 16 0.51 9.57 -10.13
CA ASN A 16 0.50 11.02 -10.04
C ASN A 16 1.74 11.56 -9.29
N ASP A 17 2.38 12.60 -9.81
CA ASP A 17 3.59 13.20 -9.23
C ASP A 17 3.37 13.68 -7.79
N ASN A 18 2.17 14.14 -7.44
CA ASN A 18 1.80 14.52 -6.08
C ASN A 18 1.81 13.32 -5.11
N CYS A 19 1.71 12.10 -5.64
CA CYS A 19 1.64 10.84 -4.89
C CYS A 19 2.95 10.05 -4.94
N LEU A 20 3.89 10.38 -5.82
CA LEU A 20 5.23 9.77 -5.85
C LEU A 20 5.97 9.77 -4.49
N PRO A 21 5.82 10.79 -3.62
CA PRO A 21 6.40 10.73 -2.28
C PRO A 21 5.87 9.57 -1.41
N LEU A 22 4.65 9.09 -1.69
CA LEU A 22 4.09 7.92 -1.02
C LEU A 22 4.69 6.59 -1.51
N CYS A 23 5.49 6.57 -2.59
CA CYS A 23 6.09 5.33 -3.11
C CYS A 23 7.29 4.87 -2.28
N SER A 24 6.99 4.46 -1.06
CA SER A 24 7.90 3.94 -0.06
C SER A 24 7.17 2.91 0.81
N TYR A 25 7.92 2.11 1.55
CA TYR A 25 7.39 1.29 2.65
C TYR A 25 7.36 2.08 3.96
N ALA A 26 8.11 3.19 4.05
CA ALA A 26 8.12 4.10 5.18
C ALA A 26 7.14 5.25 4.93
N VAL A 27 5.85 4.96 5.02
CA VAL A 27 4.75 5.91 4.82
C VAL A 27 3.80 5.77 5.99
N ALA A 28 3.37 6.88 6.58
CA ALA A 28 2.35 6.85 7.62
C ALA A 28 0.94 6.81 7.00
N ALA A 29 0.00 6.12 7.67
CA ALA A 29 -1.41 6.13 7.26
C ALA A 29 -1.98 7.55 7.19
N ASP A 30 -1.54 8.42 8.11
CA ASP A 30 -1.94 9.83 8.16
C ASP A 30 -1.48 10.62 6.92
N ASP A 31 -0.29 10.32 6.37
CA ASP A 31 0.21 10.98 5.15
C ASP A 31 -0.62 10.58 3.93
N VAL A 32 -0.97 9.29 3.84
CA VAL A 32 -1.86 8.76 2.80
C VAL A 32 -3.24 9.40 2.91
N TYR A 33 -3.78 9.45 4.13
CA TYR A 33 -5.08 10.05 4.42
C TYR A 33 -5.10 11.55 4.08
N ALA A 34 -4.10 12.31 4.51
CA ALA A 34 -4.00 13.74 4.27
C ALA A 34 -3.96 14.07 2.78
N LYS A 35 -3.19 13.32 1.98
CA LYS A 35 -3.14 13.49 0.52
C LYS A 35 -4.45 13.09 -0.17
N ALA A 36 -5.12 12.05 0.33
CA ALA A 36 -6.42 11.63 -0.19
C ALA A 36 -7.51 12.69 0.09
N VAL A 37 -7.61 13.18 1.33
CA VAL A 37 -8.58 14.22 1.73
C VAL A 37 -8.31 15.54 1.02
N ALA A 38 -7.04 15.91 0.81
CA ALA A 38 -6.67 17.09 0.04
C ALA A 38 -6.93 16.97 -1.47
N GLY A 39 -7.40 15.80 -1.96
CA GLY A 39 -7.61 15.55 -3.39
C GLY A 39 -6.33 15.52 -4.21
N LEU A 40 -5.16 15.40 -3.57
CA LEU A 40 -3.85 15.35 -4.22
C LEU A 40 -3.55 13.96 -4.77
N CYS A 41 -4.12 12.94 -4.14
CA CYS A 41 -4.06 11.55 -4.57
C CYS A 41 -5.45 11.00 -4.75
N THR A 42 -5.72 10.45 -5.92
CA THR A 42 -6.98 9.76 -6.16
C THR A 42 -6.98 8.39 -5.46
N LEU A 43 -8.17 7.80 -5.36
CA LEU A 43 -8.30 6.42 -4.89
C LEU A 43 -7.52 5.44 -5.78
N ASP A 44 -7.47 5.69 -7.08
CA ASP A 44 -6.72 4.86 -8.02
C ASP A 44 -5.21 5.03 -7.88
N ASP A 45 -4.72 6.22 -7.52
CA ASP A 45 -3.33 6.44 -7.15
C ASP A 45 -2.96 5.61 -5.91
N ALA A 46 -3.78 5.67 -4.85
CA ALA A 46 -3.57 4.88 -3.64
C ALA A 46 -3.55 3.37 -3.96
N ARG A 47 -4.50 2.90 -4.78
CA ARG A 47 -4.55 1.50 -5.24
C ARG A 47 -3.31 1.12 -6.03
N LEU A 48 -2.84 1.99 -6.93
CA LEU A 48 -1.66 1.74 -7.74
C LEU A 48 -0.39 1.65 -6.89
N TRP A 49 -0.18 2.63 -6.01
CA TRP A 49 0.94 2.61 -5.07
C TRP A 49 0.94 1.31 -4.26
N PHE A 50 -0.21 0.93 -3.71
CA PHE A 50 -0.31 -0.25 -2.88
C PHE A 50 -0.03 -1.55 -3.65
N ARG A 51 -0.52 -1.68 -4.89
CA ARG A 51 -0.14 -2.78 -5.80
C ARG A 51 1.36 -2.83 -6.06
N CYS A 52 2.01 -1.67 -6.19
CA CYS A 52 3.46 -1.60 -6.35
C CYS A 52 4.20 -2.02 -5.08
N ALA A 53 3.69 -1.71 -3.90
CA ALA A 53 4.25 -2.18 -2.63
C ALA A 53 4.17 -3.71 -2.53
N ALA A 54 3.06 -4.31 -2.95
CA ALA A 54 2.87 -5.76 -2.94
C ALA A 54 3.73 -6.52 -3.95
N ASP A 55 4.15 -5.87 -5.04
CA ASP A 55 5.08 -6.42 -6.03
C ASP A 55 4.65 -7.80 -6.58
N GLN A 56 3.34 -8.01 -6.74
CA GLN A 56 2.72 -9.27 -7.18
C GLN A 56 3.00 -10.48 -6.27
N ARG A 57 3.36 -10.23 -5.00
CA ARG A 57 3.63 -11.29 -4.02
C ARG A 57 2.44 -11.48 -3.08
N ASP A 58 2.22 -12.73 -2.72
CA ASP A 58 1.23 -13.11 -1.71
C ASP A 58 1.88 -13.22 -0.34
N ASN A 59 1.60 -12.26 0.54
CA ASN A 59 2.18 -12.16 1.88
C ASN A 59 1.16 -12.51 2.98
N ARG A 60 0.09 -13.26 2.64
CA ARG A 60 -0.97 -13.63 3.60
C ARG A 60 -0.45 -14.41 4.81
N GLU A 61 0.62 -15.20 4.65
CA GLU A 61 1.25 -15.88 5.79
C GLU A 61 1.85 -14.90 6.80
N CYS A 62 2.65 -13.93 6.33
CA CYS A 62 3.18 -12.87 7.18
C CYS A 62 2.05 -12.10 7.88
N CYS A 63 1.00 -11.73 7.14
CA CYS A 63 -0.13 -11.00 7.72
C CYS A 63 -0.88 -11.79 8.80
N ARG A 64 -1.07 -13.10 8.60
CA ARG A 64 -1.67 -13.97 9.64
C ARG A 64 -0.81 -13.99 10.89
N ASN A 65 0.51 -14.09 10.75
CA ASN A 65 1.44 -14.04 11.87
C ASN A 65 1.44 -12.67 12.57
N ALA A 66 1.16 -11.59 11.83
CA ALA A 66 0.99 -10.24 12.35
C ALA A 66 -0.40 -9.95 12.94
N GLY A 67 -1.33 -10.93 12.95
CA GLY A 67 -2.67 -10.78 13.54
C GLY A 67 -3.65 -9.95 12.69
N ILE A 68 -3.37 -9.73 11.41
CA ILE A 68 -4.26 -8.97 10.52
C ILE A 68 -5.46 -9.85 10.14
N THR A 69 -6.67 -9.36 10.41
CA THR A 69 -7.94 -10.04 10.11
C THR A 69 -8.90 -9.12 9.37
N GLY A 70 -9.64 -9.65 8.39
CA GLY A 70 -10.61 -8.88 7.56
C GLY A 70 -9.99 -8.01 6.46
N CYS A 71 -8.67 -7.89 6.42
CA CYS A 71 -7.88 -7.09 5.46
C CYS A 71 -6.87 -7.94 4.68
N GLU A 72 -7.03 -9.26 4.65
CA GLU A 72 -6.10 -10.23 4.06
C GLU A 72 -5.96 -10.08 2.54
N ASP A 73 -6.96 -9.50 1.86
CA ASP A 73 -6.89 -9.19 0.44
C ASP A 73 -5.72 -8.26 0.13
N LEU A 74 -5.50 -7.24 0.98
CA LEU A 74 -4.38 -6.31 0.85
C LEU A 74 -3.04 -7.03 1.00
N CYS A 75 -2.94 -8.05 1.86
CA CYS A 75 -1.73 -8.85 2.01
C CYS A 75 -1.32 -9.62 0.75
N SER A 76 -2.28 -9.86 -0.16
CA SER A 76 -2.02 -10.44 -1.48
C SER A 76 -1.89 -9.40 -2.60
N GLY A 77 -1.85 -8.12 -2.26
CA GLY A 77 -1.83 -7.01 -3.22
C GLY A 77 -3.19 -6.71 -3.88
N ARG A 78 -4.27 -7.35 -3.44
CA ARG A 78 -5.63 -7.08 -3.93
C ARG A 78 -6.23 -5.95 -3.13
N VAL A 79 -6.37 -4.79 -3.76
CA VAL A 79 -6.94 -3.59 -3.12
C VAL A 79 -8.46 -3.60 -3.27
N PRO A 80 -9.24 -3.56 -2.17
CA PRO A 80 -10.70 -3.53 -2.23
C PRO A 80 -11.24 -2.34 -3.04
N GLU A 81 -12.34 -2.55 -3.78
CA GLU A 81 -13.02 -1.45 -4.47
C GLU A 81 -13.79 -0.55 -3.49
N ASN A 82 -14.34 -1.14 -2.44
CA ASN A 82 -15.07 -0.42 -1.40
C ASN A 82 -14.11 0.51 -0.63
N LEU A 83 -14.37 1.82 -0.73
CA LEU A 83 -13.55 2.87 -0.12
C LEU A 83 -13.54 2.77 1.41
N GLU A 84 -14.69 2.53 2.04
CA GLU A 84 -14.81 2.43 3.49
C GLU A 84 -13.93 1.31 4.05
N ARG A 85 -13.96 0.12 3.42
CA ARG A 85 -13.12 -1.02 3.77
C ARG A 85 -11.63 -0.72 3.55
N LEU A 86 -11.28 -0.07 2.44
CA LEU A 86 -9.90 0.32 2.18
C LEU A 86 -9.37 1.26 3.27
N MET A 87 -10.16 2.28 3.61
CA MET A 87 -9.81 3.28 4.61
C MET A 87 -9.71 2.65 6.00
N PHE A 88 -10.65 1.77 6.37
CA PHE A 88 -10.59 1.00 7.61
C PHE A 88 -9.30 0.17 7.68
N CYS A 89 -8.97 -0.57 6.64
CA CYS A 89 -7.77 -1.39 6.62
C CYS A 89 -6.48 -0.55 6.67
N PHE A 90 -6.43 0.59 5.98
CA PHE A 90 -5.27 1.48 6.02
C PHE A 90 -5.09 2.10 7.40
N ALA A 91 -6.18 2.58 8.02
CA ALA A 91 -6.13 3.16 9.35
C ALA A 91 -5.64 2.18 10.42
N ASN A 92 -6.03 0.90 10.33
CA ASN A 92 -5.73 -0.10 11.36
C ASN A 92 -4.47 -0.94 11.07
N PHE A 93 -4.15 -1.18 9.79
CA PHE A 93 -3.18 -2.21 9.40
C PHE A 93 -2.19 -1.78 8.32
N LEU A 94 -2.17 -0.52 7.87
CA LEU A 94 -1.27 -0.12 6.76
C LEU A 94 0.19 -0.48 7.03
N ASN A 95 0.74 -0.03 8.17
CA ASN A 95 2.15 -0.25 8.50
C ASN A 95 2.53 -1.73 8.59
N PRO A 96 1.81 -2.60 9.33
CA PRO A 96 2.15 -4.01 9.37
C PRO A 96 1.97 -4.72 8.02
N ILE A 97 1.01 -4.30 7.19
CA ILE A 97 0.89 -4.86 5.83
C ILE A 97 2.07 -4.43 4.95
N LEU A 98 2.46 -3.15 4.98
CA LEU A 98 3.63 -2.64 4.25
C LEU A 98 4.92 -3.35 4.69
N GLU A 99 5.07 -3.63 5.97
CA GLU A 99 6.22 -4.40 6.48
C GLU A 99 6.23 -5.82 5.93
N CYS A 100 5.07 -6.51 5.92
CA CYS A 100 4.98 -7.83 5.30
C CYS A 100 5.34 -7.82 3.81
N HIS A 101 4.88 -6.81 3.06
CA HIS A 101 5.26 -6.64 1.67
C HIS A 101 6.76 -6.38 1.49
N ARG A 102 7.37 -5.59 2.37
CA ARG A 102 8.82 -5.32 2.37
C ARG A 102 9.62 -6.59 2.67
N LEU A 103 9.21 -7.36 3.68
CA LEU A 103 9.87 -8.62 4.06
C LEU A 103 9.83 -9.64 2.91
N GLY A 104 8.72 -9.73 2.18
CA GLY A 104 8.57 -10.62 1.03
C GLY A 104 9.49 -10.30 -0.15
N LEU A 105 10.23 -9.18 -0.15
CA LEU A 105 11.22 -8.83 -1.17
C LEU A 105 12.63 -9.37 -0.89
N ASN A 106 12.91 -9.81 0.34
CA ASN A 106 14.23 -10.30 0.76
C ASN A 106 14.40 -11.80 0.47
#